data_AF-A0A414BMN8-F1
#
_entry.id   AF-A0A414BMN8-F1
#
_cell.length_a   1.000
_cell.length_b   1.000
_cell.length_c   1.000
_cell.angle_alpha   90.00
_cell.angle_beta   90.00
_cell.angle_gamma   90.00
#
_symmetry.space_group_name_H-M   'P 1'
#
loop_
_entity.id
_entity.type
_entity.pdbx_description
1 polymer ?
#
loop_
_entity_poly.entity_id
_entity_poly.type
_entity_poly.pdbx_seq_one_letter_code
_entity_poly.pdbx_strand_id
1 'polypeptide(L)'
;MKLIRRNLFRCILMLVCWMLSIASASAFGTYGSMEFNRLTNRDGLSNTQVNAILKDSHGYVWLGTQSGLNRFDGFRMKTFFCDANNPHSIPNNLVDEIQEDIHGDLWIHTSVGYCVFRYDTEQFERKPEGLLQKIGVEGAPQKVFIDSKKNMWISVYGKGIYFVDAQHQTAYLFPSSPRLPGKRPETACLIPR
;
A
#
# COMPACT_ATOMS: atom_id res chain seq x y z
N MET A 1 -60.04 -42.21 27.11
CA MET A 1 -58.73 -41.63 27.52
C MET A 1 -57.68 -41.51 26.39
N LYS A 2 -57.55 -42.48 25.47
CA LYS A 2 -56.54 -42.42 24.36
C LYS A 2 -56.79 -41.31 23.31
N LEU A 3 -58.05 -40.99 23.00
CA LEU A 3 -58.41 -39.98 21.98
C LEU A 3 -58.05 -38.54 22.41
N ILE A 4 -58.24 -38.22 23.69
CA ILE A 4 -57.92 -36.91 24.29
C ILE A 4 -56.41 -36.67 24.29
N ARG A 5 -55.59 -37.69 24.64
CA ARG A 5 -54.12 -37.62 24.57
C ARG A 5 -53.62 -37.40 23.12
N ARG A 6 -54.27 -38.03 22.13
CA ARG A 6 -53.92 -37.87 20.72
C ARG A 6 -54.22 -36.47 20.19
N ASN A 7 -55.34 -35.88 20.63
CA ASN A 7 -55.70 -34.51 20.24
C ASN A 7 -54.82 -33.46 20.94
N LEU A 8 -54.48 -33.69 22.22
CA LEU A 8 -53.54 -32.84 22.96
C LEU A 8 -52.15 -32.82 22.31
N PHE A 9 -51.65 -33.99 21.91
CA PHE A 9 -50.37 -34.09 21.19
C PHE A 9 -50.38 -33.34 19.85
N ARG A 10 -51.50 -33.42 19.10
CA ARG A 10 -51.68 -32.68 17.85
C ARG A 10 -51.71 -31.16 18.06
N CYS A 11 -52.38 -30.69 19.12
CA CYS A 11 -52.40 -29.26 19.47
C CYS A 11 -51.03 -28.75 19.88
N ILE A 12 -50.27 -29.52 20.67
CA ILE A 12 -48.89 -29.18 21.06
C ILE A 12 -47.99 -29.12 19.82
N LEU A 13 -48.12 -30.09 18.91
CA LEU A 13 -47.33 -30.11 17.68
C LEU A 13 -47.66 -28.90 16.79
N MET A 14 -48.94 -28.54 16.66
CA MET A 14 -49.36 -27.34 15.91
C MET A 14 -48.84 -26.05 16.54
N LEU A 15 -48.84 -25.94 17.88
CA LEU A 15 -48.27 -24.79 18.59
C LEU A 15 -46.74 -24.71 18.43
N VAL A 16 -46.03 -25.84 18.48
CA VAL A 16 -44.58 -25.90 18.26
C VAL A 16 -44.25 -25.52 16.81
N CYS A 17 -45.00 -26.00 15.82
CA CYS A 17 -44.84 -25.61 14.42
C CYS A 17 -45.11 -24.12 14.19
N TRP A 18 -46.13 -23.56 14.85
CA TRP A 18 -46.43 -22.13 14.80
C TRP A 18 -45.33 -21.29 15.43
N MET A 19 -44.81 -21.71 16.59
CA MET A 19 -43.66 -21.07 17.25
C MET A 19 -42.37 -21.13 16.40
N LEU A 20 -42.11 -22.25 15.72
CA LEU A 20 -40.97 -22.41 14.82
C LEU A 20 -41.09 -21.54 13.55
N SER A 21 -42.30 -21.27 13.06
CA SER A 21 -42.51 -20.40 11.90
C SER A 21 -42.32 -18.91 12.19
N ILE A 22 -42.45 -18.48 13.46
CA ILE A 22 -42.19 -17.10 13.91
C ILE A 22 -40.67 -16.88 14.10
N ALA A 23 -39.89 -17.94 14.24
CA ALA A 23 -38.43 -17.89 14.42
C ALA A 23 -37.64 -17.59 13.12
N SER A 24 -38.33 -17.41 11.99
CA SER A 24 -37.78 -16.70 10.82
C SER A 24 -37.70 -15.19 11.12
N ALA A 25 -37.07 -14.84 12.25
CA ALA A 25 -36.67 -13.48 12.53
C ALA A 25 -35.76 -13.08 11.37
N SER A 26 -36.20 -12.08 10.62
CA SER A 26 -35.36 -11.39 9.66
C SER A 26 -34.09 -10.96 10.40
N ALA A 27 -32.98 -11.64 10.10
CA ALA A 27 -31.67 -11.16 10.45
C ALA A 27 -31.41 -9.92 9.59
N PHE A 28 -31.96 -8.79 10.01
CA PHE A 28 -31.46 -7.50 9.57
C PHE A 28 -30.03 -7.45 10.08
N GLY A 29 -29.07 -7.60 9.17
CA GLY A 29 -27.67 -7.33 9.47
C GLY A 29 -27.56 -5.86 9.83
N THR A 30 -27.67 -5.54 11.12
CA THR A 30 -27.18 -4.28 11.64
C THR A 30 -25.67 -4.37 11.52
N TYR A 31 -25.10 -3.91 10.42
CA TYR A 31 -23.74 -3.41 10.47
C TYR A 31 -23.77 -2.36 11.57
N GLY A 32 -23.18 -2.66 12.73
CA GLY A 32 -23.11 -1.70 13.84
C GLY A 32 -22.60 -0.37 13.29
N SER A 33 -23.12 0.75 13.81
CA SER A 33 -22.70 2.07 13.36
C SER A 33 -21.17 2.14 13.39
N MET A 34 -20.57 2.29 12.21
CA MET A 34 -19.13 2.44 12.10
C MET A 34 -18.79 3.84 12.60
N GLU A 35 -18.29 3.92 13.83
CA GLU A 35 -17.77 5.15 14.39
C GLU A 35 -16.36 5.40 13.84
N PHE A 36 -16.12 6.61 13.33
CA PHE A 36 -14.83 7.00 12.79
C PHE A 36 -14.17 8.04 13.69
N ASN A 37 -12.95 7.73 14.14
CA ASN A 37 -12.07 8.73 14.70
C ASN A 37 -11.48 9.57 13.56
N ARG A 38 -11.41 10.88 13.77
CA ARG A 38 -10.90 11.84 12.78
C ARG A 38 -9.54 12.34 13.21
N LEU A 39 -8.54 12.16 12.35
CA LEU A 39 -7.24 12.81 12.46
C LEU A 39 -7.22 14.01 11.52
N THR A 40 -6.89 15.18 12.06
CA THR A 40 -6.97 16.47 11.39
C THR A 40 -5.65 17.23 11.53
N ASN A 41 -5.60 18.45 10.99
CA ASN A 41 -4.47 19.35 11.20
C ASN A 41 -4.22 19.69 12.67
N ARG A 42 -5.24 19.61 13.55
CA ARG A 42 -5.07 19.79 15.00
C ARG A 42 -4.29 18.65 15.64
N ASP A 43 -4.31 17.48 15.01
CA ASP A 43 -3.58 16.27 15.44
C ASP A 43 -2.20 16.16 14.78
N GLY A 44 -1.81 17.19 14.01
CA GLY A 44 -0.52 17.28 13.32
C GLY A 44 -0.55 16.85 11.85
N LEU A 45 -1.73 16.57 11.25
CA LEU A 45 -1.80 16.22 9.83
C LEU A 45 -1.46 17.45 8.98
N SER A 46 -0.47 17.33 8.12
CA SER A 46 0.05 18.49 7.37
C SER A 46 -0.93 19.06 6.34
N ASN A 47 -1.80 18.22 5.77
CA ASN A 47 -2.83 18.64 4.82
C ASN A 47 -4.01 17.65 4.86
N THR A 48 -5.23 18.15 4.70
CA THR A 48 -6.45 17.33 4.74
C THR A 48 -6.63 16.44 3.51
N GLN A 49 -5.97 16.76 2.39
CA GLN A 49 -5.94 15.91 1.21
C GLN A 49 -4.83 14.85 1.33
N VAL A 50 -5.22 13.67 1.79
CA VAL A 50 -4.36 12.48 1.86
C VAL A 50 -4.45 11.72 0.54
N ASN A 51 -3.31 11.55 -0.15
CA ASN A 51 -3.22 10.88 -1.43
C ASN A 51 -2.71 9.43 -1.30
N ALA A 52 -1.91 9.14 -0.26
CA ALA A 52 -1.31 7.83 -0.03
C ALA A 52 -1.37 7.44 1.44
N ILE A 53 -1.59 6.15 1.70
CA ILE A 53 -1.58 5.56 3.05
C ILE A 53 -0.81 4.25 3.00
N LEU A 54 0.14 4.09 3.93
CA LEU A 54 0.90 2.85 4.10
C LEU A 54 1.04 2.54 5.59
N LYS A 55 0.77 1.30 5.99
CA LYS A 55 1.26 0.79 7.28
C LYS A 55 2.57 0.05 7.01
N ASP A 56 3.64 0.50 7.64
CA ASP A 56 4.95 -0.14 7.49
C ASP A 56 5.12 -1.38 8.37
N SER A 57 6.23 -2.08 8.21
CA SER A 57 6.63 -3.24 9.01
C SER A 57 7.00 -2.90 10.46
N HIS A 58 7.29 -1.63 10.76
CA HIS A 58 7.57 -1.12 12.11
C HIS A 58 6.30 -0.79 12.91
N GLY A 59 5.14 -0.80 12.25
CA GLY A 59 3.84 -0.51 12.83
C GLY A 59 3.37 0.94 12.70
N TYR A 60 4.17 1.84 12.10
CA TYR A 60 3.73 3.22 11.86
C TYR A 60 2.78 3.30 10.66
N VAL A 61 1.88 4.27 10.72
CA VAL A 61 1.02 4.64 9.60
C VAL A 61 1.59 5.88 8.94
N TRP A 62 1.94 5.77 7.67
CA TRP A 62 2.43 6.85 6.83
C TRP A 62 1.31 7.41 5.97
N LEU A 63 1.22 8.73 5.92
CA LEU A 63 0.21 9.49 5.19
C LEU A 63 0.91 10.49 4.26
N GLY A 64 0.81 10.22 2.96
CA GLY A 64 1.27 11.12 1.91
C GLY A 64 0.17 12.13 1.60
N THR A 65 0.50 13.42 1.60
CA THR A 65 -0.49 14.49 1.41
C THR A 65 -0.05 15.45 0.30
N GLN A 66 -0.93 16.41 -0.05
CA GLN A 66 -0.56 17.51 -0.95
C GLN A 66 0.54 18.42 -0.40
N SER A 67 0.78 18.42 0.92
CA SER A 67 1.76 19.31 1.54
C SER A 67 2.44 18.66 2.74
N GLY A 68 3.13 17.55 2.53
CA GLY A 68 4.00 16.89 3.50
C GLY A 68 3.77 15.39 3.58
N LEU A 69 4.78 14.70 4.11
CA LEU A 69 4.71 13.30 4.52
C LEU A 69 4.50 13.25 6.04
N ASN A 70 3.54 12.46 6.50
CA ASN A 70 3.25 12.33 7.92
C ASN A 70 3.45 10.87 8.36
N ARG A 71 4.05 10.67 9.53
CA ARG A 71 4.19 9.39 10.23
C ARG A 71 3.38 9.45 11.51
N PHE A 72 2.44 8.53 11.68
CA PHE A 72 1.57 8.42 12.84
C PHE A 72 1.93 7.15 13.63
N ASP A 73 2.19 7.31 14.93
CA ASP A 73 2.56 6.22 15.84
C ASP A 73 1.38 5.61 16.62
N GLY A 74 0.16 6.08 16.36
CA GLY A 74 -1.04 5.73 17.12
C GLY A 74 -1.47 6.81 18.13
N PHE A 75 -0.57 7.74 18.46
CA PHE A 75 -0.81 8.83 19.42
C PHE A 75 -0.43 10.20 18.87
N ARG A 76 0.69 10.29 18.13
CA ARG A 76 1.30 11.53 17.64
C ARG A 76 1.64 11.42 16.17
N MET A 77 1.57 12.57 15.51
CA MET A 77 1.97 12.74 14.12
C MET A 77 3.32 13.45 14.05
N LYS A 78 4.26 12.88 13.31
CA LYS A 78 5.51 13.53 12.90
C LYS A 78 5.41 13.87 11.42
N THR A 79 5.64 15.13 11.08
CA THR A 79 5.59 15.62 9.69
C THR A 79 6.99 15.89 9.16
N PHE A 80 7.22 15.47 7.91
CA PHE A 80 8.42 15.75 7.15
C PHE A 80 8.09 16.72 6.02
N PHE A 81 8.85 17.81 5.98
CA PHE A 81 8.73 18.87 4.97
C PHE A 81 10.03 19.00 4.19
N CYS A 82 9.89 19.47 2.95
CA CYS A 82 11.01 19.87 2.13
C CYS A 82 11.67 21.11 2.73
N ASP A 83 12.97 21.00 2.94
CA ASP A 83 13.85 22.09 3.32
C ASP A 83 14.93 22.23 2.23
N ALA A 84 14.98 23.42 1.63
CA ALA A 84 15.93 23.74 0.58
C ALA A 84 17.39 23.75 1.08
N ASN A 85 17.60 23.99 2.37
CA ASN A 85 18.93 24.06 2.99
C ASN A 85 19.38 22.72 3.57
N ASN A 86 18.48 21.72 3.63
CA ASN A 86 18.78 20.40 4.16
C ASN A 86 18.62 19.33 3.06
N PRO A 87 19.73 18.84 2.46
CA PRO A 87 19.66 17.83 1.41
C PRO A 87 19.11 16.48 1.88
N HIS A 88 19.03 16.25 3.19
CA HIS A 88 18.50 15.04 3.80
C HIS A 88 17.00 15.11 4.13
N SER A 89 16.33 16.22 3.82
CA SER A 89 14.86 16.32 3.93
C SER A 89 14.17 15.83 2.64
N ILE A 90 12.87 15.55 2.70
CA ILE A 90 12.09 15.13 1.52
C ILE A 90 12.24 16.15 0.38
N PRO A 91 12.41 15.75 -0.90
CA PRO A 91 12.71 16.69 -1.97
C PRO A 91 11.52 17.57 -2.37
N ASN A 92 10.29 17.15 -2.06
CA ASN A 92 9.07 17.91 -2.34
C ASN A 92 7.93 17.49 -1.38
N ASN A 93 7.01 18.40 -1.10
CA ASN A 93 5.93 18.17 -0.14
C ASN A 93 4.73 17.42 -0.72
N LEU A 94 4.52 17.43 -2.04
CA LEU A 94 3.43 16.67 -2.65
C LEU A 94 3.86 15.20 -2.71
N VAL A 95 3.20 14.37 -1.89
CA VAL A 95 3.39 12.92 -1.85
C VAL A 95 2.12 12.22 -2.30
N ASP A 96 2.24 11.33 -3.27
CA ASP A 96 1.11 10.61 -3.89
C ASP A 96 1.26 9.09 -3.87
N GLU A 97 2.43 8.55 -3.52
CA GLU A 97 2.66 7.11 -3.37
C GLU A 97 3.72 6.84 -2.31
N ILE A 98 3.49 5.81 -1.50
CA ILE A 98 4.41 5.33 -0.47
C ILE A 98 4.41 3.80 -0.53
N GLN A 99 5.59 3.21 -0.67
CA GLN A 99 5.77 1.76 -0.70
C GLN A 99 6.97 1.40 0.18
N GLU A 100 6.94 0.22 0.79
CA GLU A 100 8.04 -0.26 1.63
C GLU A 100 8.75 -1.42 0.94
N ASP A 101 10.07 -1.36 0.82
CA ASP A 101 10.88 -2.42 0.23
C ASP A 101 11.18 -3.58 1.18
N ILE A 102 12.01 -4.54 0.73
CA ILE A 102 12.38 -5.71 1.53
C ILE A 102 13.26 -5.37 2.74
N HIS A 103 13.93 -4.22 2.72
CA HIS A 103 14.79 -3.75 3.80
C HIS A 103 14.02 -2.90 4.82
N GLY A 104 12.74 -2.63 4.56
CA GLY A 104 11.90 -1.77 5.38
C GLY A 104 12.08 -0.29 5.06
N ASP A 105 12.87 0.09 4.05
CA ASP A 105 12.98 1.47 3.63
C ASP A 105 11.75 1.89 2.83
N LEU A 106 11.38 3.18 2.91
CA LEU A 106 10.21 3.69 2.21
C LEU A 106 10.58 4.36 0.90
N TRP A 107 10.04 3.84 -0.19
CA TRP A 107 10.04 4.45 -1.51
C TRP A 107 8.85 5.40 -1.62
N ILE A 108 9.16 6.67 -1.78
CA ILE A 108 8.17 7.75 -1.73
C ILE A 108 8.20 8.47 -3.08
N HIS A 109 7.07 8.48 -3.77
CA HIS A 109 6.91 9.28 -4.98
C HIS A 109 6.48 10.69 -4.61
N THR A 110 7.14 11.67 -5.21
CA THR A 110 6.84 13.09 -5.08
C THR A 110 6.69 13.72 -6.45
N SER A 111 6.23 14.97 -6.52
CA SER A 111 6.11 15.69 -7.80
C SER A 111 7.43 15.87 -8.56
N VAL A 112 8.59 15.64 -7.92
CA VAL A 112 9.93 15.71 -8.53
C VAL A 112 10.59 14.33 -8.71
N GLY A 113 9.84 13.25 -8.51
CA GLY A 113 10.32 11.86 -8.66
C GLY A 113 10.38 11.09 -7.33
N TYR A 114 10.98 9.91 -7.39
CA TYR A 114 11.13 9.02 -6.23
C TYR A 114 12.30 9.45 -5.32
N CYS A 115 12.08 9.33 -4.02
CA CYS A 115 13.13 9.37 -2.99
C CYS A 115 12.96 8.19 -2.04
N VAL A 116 13.99 7.93 -1.21
CA VAL A 116 13.97 6.82 -0.25
C VAL A 116 14.16 7.36 1.16
N PHE A 117 13.22 7.08 2.06
CA PHE A 117 13.37 7.35 3.50
C PHE A 117 14.07 6.19 4.18
N ARG A 118 15.14 6.50 4.90
CA ARG A 118 16.00 5.57 5.62
C ARG A 118 15.70 5.61 7.11
N TYR A 119 15.35 4.46 7.70
CA TYR A 119 14.97 4.40 9.12
C TYR A 119 16.14 4.60 10.08
N ASP A 120 17.32 4.08 9.73
CA ASP A 120 18.53 4.13 10.55
C ASP A 120 18.98 5.57 10.87
N THR A 121 18.79 6.47 9.91
CA THR A 121 19.21 7.86 9.96
C THR A 121 18.04 8.85 10.06
N GLU A 122 16.82 8.40 9.80
CA GLU A 122 15.63 9.23 9.55
C GLU A 122 15.85 10.31 8.48
N GLN A 123 16.59 9.96 7.42
CA GLN A 123 16.95 10.86 6.32
C GLN A 123 16.37 10.40 4.99
N PHE A 124 16.25 11.34 4.05
CA PHE A 124 15.82 11.09 2.68
C PHE A 124 17.01 11.05 1.73
N GLU A 125 17.18 9.93 1.05
CA GLU A 125 17.99 9.84 -0.16
C GLU A 125 17.14 10.38 -1.33
N ARG A 126 17.42 11.62 -1.74
CA ARG A 126 16.66 12.32 -2.79
C ARG A 126 16.89 11.74 -4.19
N LYS A 127 17.96 10.96 -4.39
CA LYS A 127 18.37 10.41 -5.69
C LYS A 127 18.61 8.90 -5.59
N PRO A 128 17.58 8.07 -5.81
CA PRO A 128 17.69 6.62 -5.62
C PRO A 128 18.52 5.92 -6.71
N GLU A 129 18.97 6.61 -7.76
CA GLU A 129 19.70 6.02 -8.90
C GLU A 129 20.99 5.30 -8.44
N GLY A 130 21.70 5.84 -7.46
CA GLY A 130 22.88 5.19 -6.89
C GLY A 130 22.54 3.89 -6.13
N LEU A 131 21.32 3.76 -5.62
CA LEU A 131 20.82 2.53 -5.01
C LEU A 131 20.38 1.53 -6.08
N LEU A 132 19.66 2.01 -7.08
CA LEU A 132 19.19 1.23 -8.22
C LEU A 132 20.35 0.63 -9.02
N GLN A 133 21.43 1.39 -9.23
CA GLN A 133 22.60 0.91 -9.95
C GLN A 133 23.24 -0.29 -9.25
N LYS A 134 23.29 -0.30 -7.91
CA LYS A 134 23.85 -1.41 -7.12
C LYS A 134 23.05 -2.71 -7.27
N ILE A 135 21.79 -2.62 -7.67
CA ILE A 135 20.90 -3.76 -7.91
C ILE A 135 20.67 -4.00 -9.41
N GLY A 136 21.52 -3.45 -10.28
CA GLY A 136 21.50 -3.69 -11.72
C GLY A 136 20.47 -2.87 -12.49
N VAL A 137 19.87 -1.84 -11.89
CA VAL A 137 18.90 -0.96 -12.55
C VAL A 137 19.58 0.34 -12.93
N GLU A 138 19.71 0.59 -14.24
CA GLU A 138 20.33 1.80 -14.76
C GLU A 138 19.29 2.88 -15.09
N GLY A 139 19.43 4.05 -14.47
CA GLY A 139 18.66 5.25 -14.80
C GLY A 139 17.67 5.66 -13.71
N ALA A 140 17.08 6.84 -13.89
CA ALA A 140 16.05 7.36 -13.00
C ALA A 140 14.73 6.58 -13.16
N PRO A 141 14.11 6.12 -12.07
CA PRO A 141 12.86 5.38 -12.15
C PRO A 141 11.72 6.34 -12.51
N GLN A 142 10.94 5.99 -13.53
CA GLN A 142 9.70 6.68 -13.86
C GLN A 142 8.54 6.16 -12.98
N LYS A 143 8.51 4.86 -12.73
CA LYS A 143 7.56 4.22 -11.82
C LYS A 143 8.28 3.13 -11.06
N VAL A 144 8.00 3.03 -9.76
CA VAL A 144 8.39 1.91 -8.92
C VAL A 144 7.12 1.25 -8.41
N PHE A 145 7.06 -0.07 -8.50
CA PHE A 145 6.01 -0.87 -7.88
C PHE A 145 6.65 -2.03 -7.11
N ILE A 146 6.38 -2.10 -5.82
CA ILE A 146 6.87 -3.13 -4.91
C ILE A 146 5.72 -4.10 -4.66
N ASP A 147 5.90 -5.33 -5.10
CA ASP A 147 4.86 -6.36 -4.98
C ASP A 147 4.74 -6.91 -3.54
N SER A 148 3.74 -7.76 -3.31
CA SER A 148 3.51 -8.36 -1.98
C SER A 148 4.62 -9.29 -1.50
N LYS A 149 5.51 -9.73 -2.40
CA LYS A 149 6.72 -10.51 -2.07
C LYS A 149 7.96 -9.60 -1.92
N LYS A 150 7.76 -8.27 -1.98
CA LYS A 150 8.77 -7.22 -1.92
C LYS A 150 9.70 -7.16 -3.15
N ASN A 151 9.35 -7.81 -4.27
CA ASN A 151 10.09 -7.60 -5.51
C ASN A 151 9.74 -6.26 -6.12
N MET A 152 10.65 -5.70 -6.91
CA MET A 152 10.47 -4.38 -7.51
C MET A 152 10.26 -4.46 -9.02
N TRP A 153 9.24 -3.78 -9.51
CA TRP A 153 9.01 -3.50 -10.92
C TRP A 153 9.30 -2.03 -11.16
N ILE A 154 10.29 -1.73 -12.00
CA ILE A 154 10.82 -0.39 -12.17
C ILE A 154 10.82 -0.03 -13.65
N SER A 155 9.99 0.92 -14.06
CA SER A 155 10.07 1.45 -15.41
C SER A 155 11.14 2.53 -15.48
N VAL A 156 11.97 2.47 -16.51
CA VAL A 156 12.98 3.49 -16.80
C VAL A 156 12.80 3.96 -18.24
N TYR A 157 12.71 5.28 -18.40
CA TYR A 157 12.50 5.91 -19.70
C TYR A 157 13.58 5.51 -20.70
N GLY A 158 13.16 5.03 -21.88
CA GLY A 158 14.05 4.60 -22.96
C GLY A 158 14.77 3.26 -22.76
N LYS A 159 14.67 2.64 -21.58
CA LYS A 159 15.25 1.31 -21.30
C LYS A 159 14.18 0.22 -21.32
N GLY A 160 13.05 0.44 -20.66
CA GLY A 160 11.99 -0.55 -20.51
C GLY A 160 11.59 -0.74 -19.06
N ILE A 161 11.26 -1.98 -18.67
CA ILE A 161 10.85 -2.33 -17.31
C ILE A 161 11.89 -3.28 -16.73
N TYR A 162 12.38 -3.00 -15.54
CA TYR A 162 13.19 -3.90 -14.75
C TYR A 162 12.30 -4.66 -13.77
N PHE A 163 12.56 -5.95 -13.61
CA PHE A 163 12.10 -6.74 -12.48
C PHE A 163 13.30 -7.07 -11.61
N VAL A 164 13.23 -6.73 -10.32
CA VAL A 164 14.26 -7.05 -9.33
C VAL A 164 13.67 -8.05 -8.35
N ASP A 165 14.23 -9.27 -8.35
CA ASP A 165 14.02 -10.21 -7.26
C ASP A 165 14.75 -9.69 -6.04
N ALA A 166 13.99 -9.26 -5.03
CA ALA A 166 14.55 -8.63 -3.85
C ALA A 166 15.21 -9.64 -2.89
N GLN A 167 14.81 -10.91 -2.95
CA GLN A 167 15.38 -11.97 -2.10
C GLN A 167 16.75 -12.41 -2.61
N HIS A 168 16.88 -12.58 -3.93
CA HIS A 168 18.11 -13.04 -4.56
C HIS A 168 18.98 -11.89 -5.10
N GLN A 169 18.45 -10.65 -5.06
CA GLN A 169 19.12 -9.46 -5.59
C GLN A 169 19.59 -9.67 -7.04
N THR A 170 18.66 -10.13 -7.88
CA THR A 170 18.87 -10.34 -9.32
C THR A 170 17.91 -9.47 -10.11
N ALA A 171 18.42 -8.78 -11.12
CA ALA A 171 17.61 -7.92 -11.98
C ALA A 171 17.47 -8.49 -13.39
N TYR A 172 16.28 -8.32 -13.93
CA TYR A 172 15.91 -8.71 -15.29
C TYR A 172 15.38 -7.47 -16.02
N LEU A 173 15.92 -7.16 -17.18
CA LEU A 173 15.43 -6.09 -18.04
C LEU A 173 14.48 -6.65 -19.09
N PHE A 174 13.28 -6.10 -19.13
CA PHE A 174 12.31 -6.21 -20.21
C PHE A 174 12.44 -4.95 -21.09
N PRO A 175 13.23 -5.01 -22.16
CA PRO A 175 13.57 -3.82 -22.94
C PRO A 175 12.33 -3.24 -23.62
N SER A 176 12.28 -1.91 -23.74
CA SER A 176 11.28 -1.29 -24.60
C SER A 176 11.60 -1.65 -26.05
N SER A 177 10.75 -2.47 -26.69
CA SER A 177 10.94 -2.80 -28.10
C SER A 177 10.89 -1.51 -28.93
N PRO A 178 11.90 -1.24 -29.78
CA PRO A 178 11.76 -0.17 -30.74
C PRO A 178 10.56 -0.48 -31.63
N ARG A 179 9.73 0.53 -31.95
CA ARG A 179 8.63 0.40 -32.92
C ARG A 179 9.20 0.22 -34.33
N LEU A 180 9.84 -0.91 -34.58
CA LEU A 180 10.30 -1.32 -35.91
C LEU A 180 9.26 -2.29 -36.47
N PRO A 181 8.59 -1.95 -37.59
CA PRO A 181 7.67 -2.87 -38.23
C PRO A 181 8.36 -4.22 -38.51
N GLY A 182 7.81 -5.31 -37.99
CA GLY A 182 8.26 -6.67 -38.31
C GLY A 182 9.32 -7.29 -37.38
N LYS A 183 9.80 -6.61 -36.33
CA LYS A 183 10.66 -7.25 -35.30
C LYS A 183 9.84 -7.79 -34.13
N ARG A 184 10.18 -9.00 -33.66
CA ARG A 184 9.61 -9.56 -32.43
C ARG A 184 10.14 -8.78 -31.21
N PRO A 185 9.35 -8.67 -30.13
CA PRO A 185 9.82 -8.09 -28.88
C PRO A 185 11.05 -8.85 -28.37
N GLU A 186 12.04 -8.12 -27.85
CA GLU A 186 13.17 -8.72 -27.17
C GLU A 186 12.72 -9.34 -25.83
N THR A 187 13.20 -10.54 -25.53
CA THR A 187 12.92 -11.26 -24.27
C THR A 187 13.69 -10.66 -23.10
N ALA A 188 13.22 -10.94 -21.89
CA ALA A 188 13.90 -10.50 -20.66
C ALA A 188 15.37 -10.97 -20.64
N CYS A 189 16.29 -10.07 -20.29
CA CYS A 189 17.71 -10.38 -20.14
C CYS A 189 18.12 -10.26 -18.66
N LEU A 190 18.82 -11.27 -18.14
CA LEU A 190 19.44 -11.22 -16.82
C LEU A 190 20.59 -10.21 -16.84
N ILE A 191 20.65 -9.35 -15.84
CA ILE A 191 21.73 -8.38 -15.68
C ILE A 191 22.81 -8.99 -14.78
N PRO A 192 24.00 -9.33 -15.32
CA PRO A 192 25.10 -9.82 -14.49
C PRO A 192 25.60 -8.70 -13.57
N ARG A 193 26.04 -9.08 -12.36
CA ARG A 193 26.64 -8.16 -11.39
C ARG A 193 28.04 -7.73 -11.79
#